data_AF-A0ABD0WMZ4-F1
#
_entry.id   AF-A0ABD0WMZ4-F1
#
_cell.length_a   1.000
_cell.length_b   1.000
_cell.length_c   1.000
_cell.angle_alpha   90.00
_cell.angle_beta   90.00
_cell.angle_gamma   90.00
#
_symmetry.space_group_name_H-M   'P 1'
#
loop_
_entity.id
_entity.type
_entity.pdbx_description
1 polymer ?
#
loop_
_entity_poly.entity_id
_entity_poly.type
_entity_poly.pdbx_seq_one_letter_code
_entity_poly.pdbx_strand_id
1 'polypeptide(L)'
;MIPVHTKPEDSVKELDELYDVFQEIKKKWKTDNVMILGDFNADGSYLSGKEMKTIRIRSDKDFHWLITDDVDTTANNGNDNTYDRIVIYGDDMVKAVVPKSAKPFNFQNAYKLSDADTLKVSDHYPVEVELKTKTSK
;
A
#
# COMPACT_ATOMS: atom_id res chain seq x y z
N MET A 1 5.42 11.83 0.76
CA MET A 1 5.22 10.47 0.22
C MET A 1 6.49 9.67 0.44
N ILE A 2 6.35 8.41 0.87
CA ILE A 2 7.46 7.47 1.09
C ILE A 2 7.22 6.27 0.15
N PRO A 3 7.92 6.17 -0.99
CA PRO A 3 7.85 4.98 -1.82
C PRO A 3 8.69 3.86 -1.20
N VAL A 4 8.20 2.62 -1.23
CA VAL A 4 8.98 1.44 -0.81
C VAL A 4 8.71 0.28 -1.77
N HIS A 5 9.76 -0.50 -2.02
CA HIS A 5 9.66 -1.83 -2.57
C HIS A 5 10.48 -2.70 -1.63
N THR A 6 9.81 -3.51 -0.82
CA THR A 6 10.50 -4.28 0.21
C THR A 6 11.20 -5.48 -0.41
N LYS A 7 12.27 -5.95 0.22
CA LYS A 7 12.80 -7.27 -0.09
C LYS A 7 11.86 -8.35 0.48
N PRO A 8 11.35 -9.31 -0.33
CA PRO A 8 10.34 -10.27 0.12
C PRO A 8 10.69 -11.02 1.41
N GLU A 9 11.94 -11.49 1.53
CA GLU A 9 12.39 -12.25 2.71
C GLU A 9 12.59 -11.40 3.97
N ASP A 10 12.66 -10.07 3.82
CA ASP A 10 12.87 -9.12 4.91
C ASP A 10 11.63 -8.22 5.15
N SER A 11 10.48 -8.53 4.52
CA SER A 11 9.26 -7.71 4.54
C SER A 11 8.81 -7.34 5.95
N VAL A 12 8.81 -8.29 6.89
CA VAL A 12 8.45 -8.03 8.31
C VAL A 12 9.32 -6.91 8.89
N LYS A 13 10.63 -6.99 8.67
CA LYS A 13 11.61 -6.06 9.23
C LYS A 13 11.52 -4.71 8.54
N GLU A 14 11.56 -4.69 7.21
CA GLU A 14 11.54 -3.43 6.45
C GLU A 14 10.26 -2.63 6.71
N LEU A 15 9.10 -3.30 6.78
CA LEU A 15 7.85 -2.65 7.11
C LEU A 15 7.80 -2.11 8.54
N ASP A 16 8.41 -2.79 9.51
CA ASP A 16 8.49 -2.28 10.87
C ASP A 16 9.38 -1.02 10.96
N GLU A 17 10.52 -1.03 10.27
CA GLU A 17 11.48 0.09 10.22
C GLU A 17 10.92 1.33 9.49
N LEU A 18 9.88 1.17 8.65
CA LEU A 18 9.17 2.32 8.06
C LEU A 18 8.55 3.24 9.11
N TYR A 19 8.28 2.73 10.32
CA TYR A 19 7.87 3.57 11.45
C TYR A 19 8.96 4.59 11.80
N ASP A 20 10.21 4.16 11.86
CA ASP A 20 11.34 5.02 12.22
C ASP A 20 11.63 6.03 11.10
N VAL A 21 11.51 5.60 9.84
CA VAL A 21 11.55 6.51 8.67
C VAL A 21 10.45 7.58 8.78
N PHE A 22 9.22 7.19 9.14
CA PHE A 22 8.12 8.11 9.35
C PHE A 22 8.42 9.12 10.48
N GLN A 23 8.95 8.67 11.62
CA GLN A 23 9.30 9.57 12.73
C GLN A 23 10.34 10.62 12.32
N GLU A 24 11.39 10.20 11.59
CA GLU A 24 12.41 11.11 11.08
C GLU A 24 11.83 12.12 10.07
N ILE A 25 10.93 11.68 9.19
CA ILE A 25 10.23 12.58 8.26
C ILE A 25 9.34 13.57 9.01
N LYS A 26 8.57 13.11 9.98
CA LYS A 26 7.69 13.96 10.79
C LYS A 26 8.48 15.07 11.48
N LYS A 27 9.64 14.73 12.03
CA LYS A 27 10.56 15.69 12.66
C LYS A 27 11.21 16.64 11.65
N LYS A 28 11.75 16.10 10.55
CA LYS A 28 12.50 16.87 9.56
C LYS A 28 11.63 17.84 8.77
N TRP A 29 10.44 17.41 8.36
CA TRP A 29 9.53 18.18 7.52
C TRP A 29 8.41 18.87 8.29
N LYS A 30 8.31 18.62 9.61
CA LYS A 30 7.28 19.20 10.49
C LYS A 30 5.86 18.96 9.96
N THR A 31 5.61 17.75 9.47
CA THR A 31 4.30 17.34 8.96
C THR A 31 4.04 15.88 9.28
N ASP A 32 2.78 15.58 9.57
CA ASP A 32 2.23 14.24 9.73
C ASP A 32 1.37 13.81 8.52
N ASN A 33 1.20 14.69 7.51
CA ASN A 33 0.54 14.34 6.25
C ASN A 33 1.44 13.46 5.39
N VAL A 34 1.50 12.17 5.74
CA VAL A 34 2.36 11.18 5.11
C VAL A 34 1.52 10.08 4.46
N MET A 35 1.94 9.69 3.27
CA MET A 35 1.49 8.50 2.56
C MET A 35 2.72 7.64 2.27
N ILE A 36 2.62 6.36 2.60
CA ILE A 36 3.60 5.30 2.30
C ILE A 36 2.95 4.37 1.30
N LEU A 37 3.61 4.07 0.18
CA LEU A 37 3.03 3.17 -0.83
C LEU A 37 4.09 2.44 -1.65
N GLY A 38 3.66 1.33 -2.24
CA GLY A 38 4.45 0.51 -3.16
C GLY A 38 4.27 -0.98 -2.86
N ASP A 39 5.16 -1.79 -3.41
CA ASP A 39 5.20 -3.23 -3.19
C ASP A 39 5.79 -3.51 -1.80
N PHE A 40 4.92 -3.89 -0.86
CA PHE A 40 5.32 -4.17 0.51
C PHE A 40 5.63 -5.66 0.72
N ASN A 41 5.36 -6.52 -0.27
CA ASN A 41 5.35 -7.98 -0.10
C ASN A 41 4.51 -8.40 1.14
N ALA A 42 3.43 -7.68 1.41
CA ALA A 42 2.70 -7.70 2.68
C ALA A 42 1.60 -8.78 2.79
N ASP A 43 1.87 -9.97 2.23
CA ASP A 43 0.95 -11.10 2.29
C ASP A 43 1.66 -12.43 1.93
N GLY A 44 0.89 -13.51 1.82
CA GLY A 44 1.33 -14.79 1.28
C GLY A 44 2.44 -15.43 2.11
N SER A 45 3.44 -15.97 1.42
CA SER A 45 4.59 -16.61 2.08
C SER A 45 5.57 -15.63 2.74
N TYR A 46 5.46 -14.33 2.45
CA TYR A 46 6.42 -13.31 2.89
C TYR A 46 6.02 -12.65 4.20
N LEU A 47 4.72 -12.56 4.47
CA LEU A 47 4.19 -11.94 5.67
C LEU A 47 2.91 -12.64 6.13
N SER A 48 2.99 -13.42 7.21
CA SER A 48 1.79 -14.02 7.78
C SER A 48 0.92 -12.97 8.49
N GLY A 49 -0.38 -13.22 8.59
CA GLY A 49 -1.30 -12.35 9.35
C GLY A 49 -0.95 -12.22 10.86
N LYS A 50 -0.13 -13.13 11.42
CA LYS A 50 0.38 -13.01 12.79
C LYS A 50 1.55 -12.01 12.86
N GLU A 51 2.48 -12.08 11.91
CA GLU A 51 3.62 -11.15 11.82
C GLU A 51 3.17 -9.74 11.41
N MET A 52 2.18 -9.64 10.52
CA MET A 52 1.57 -8.37 10.16
C MET A 52 1.12 -7.56 11.39
N LYS A 53 0.57 -8.24 12.40
CA LYS A 53 0.10 -7.60 13.65
C LYS A 53 1.24 -7.08 14.54
N THR A 54 2.48 -7.51 14.33
CA THR A 54 3.64 -7.05 15.12
C THR A 54 4.29 -5.81 14.54
N ILE A 55 3.99 -5.44 13.29
CA ILE A 55 4.56 -4.28 12.60
C ILE A 55 4.01 -2.98 13.20
N ARG A 56 4.89 -2.02 13.52
CA ARG A 56 4.50 -0.73 14.13
C ARG A 56 3.56 0.10 13.27
N ILE A 57 3.84 0.25 11.97
CA ILE A 57 2.94 0.96 11.04
C ILE A 57 1.61 0.24 10.79
N ARG A 58 1.43 -0.98 11.32
CA ARG A 58 0.16 -1.72 11.26
C ARG A 58 -0.60 -1.71 12.57
N SER A 59 0.11 -1.77 13.70
CA SER A 59 -0.47 -1.82 15.05
C SER A 59 -0.82 -0.44 15.60
N ASP A 60 -0.12 0.60 15.16
CA ASP A 60 -0.46 1.99 15.44
C ASP A 60 -1.72 2.41 14.66
N LYS A 61 -2.74 2.87 15.38
CA LYS A 61 -4.07 3.17 14.83
C LYS A 61 -4.13 4.45 14.01
N ASP A 62 -3.11 5.31 14.13
CA ASP A 62 -3.02 6.51 13.32
C ASP A 62 -2.53 6.20 11.89
N PHE A 63 -2.04 4.98 11.64
CA PHE A 63 -1.75 4.48 10.29
C PHE A 63 -2.97 3.76 9.73
N HIS A 64 -3.53 4.32 8.65
CA HIS A 64 -4.67 3.76 7.96
C HIS A 64 -4.22 3.06 6.68
N TRP A 65 -4.38 1.74 6.65
CA TRP A 65 -4.10 0.90 5.48
C TRP A 65 -5.32 0.95 4.56
N LEU A 66 -5.17 1.62 3.42
CA LEU A 66 -6.26 1.85 2.46
C LEU A 66 -6.51 0.64 1.55
N ILE A 67 -5.47 -0.15 1.29
CA ILE A 67 -5.58 -1.47 0.64
C ILE A 67 -5.63 -2.52 1.75
N THR A 68 -6.81 -3.13 1.93
CA THR A 68 -7.06 -4.14 2.97
C THR A 68 -6.45 -5.48 2.61
N ASP A 69 -6.29 -6.37 3.59
CA ASP A 69 -5.53 -7.64 3.46
C ASP A 69 -6.20 -8.69 2.57
N ASP A 70 -7.40 -8.42 2.07
CA ASP A 70 -8.24 -9.31 1.26
C ASP A 70 -8.36 -8.84 -0.20
N VAL A 71 -7.36 -8.11 -0.68
CA VAL A 71 -7.39 -7.44 -1.99
C VAL A 71 -6.23 -7.92 -2.85
N ASP A 72 -6.54 -8.71 -3.87
CA ASP A 72 -5.53 -9.18 -4.83
C ASP A 72 -4.91 -8.00 -5.59
N THR A 73 -3.60 -7.84 -5.44
CA THR A 73 -2.79 -6.85 -6.15
C THR A 73 -1.85 -7.49 -7.17
N THR A 74 -1.98 -8.79 -7.42
CA THR A 74 -1.13 -9.51 -8.37
C THR A 74 -1.83 -9.73 -9.70
N ALA A 75 -1.10 -9.57 -10.80
CA ALA A 75 -1.59 -9.91 -12.13
C ALA A 75 -1.38 -11.39 -12.48
N ASN A 76 -0.82 -12.17 -11.55
CA ASN A 76 -0.61 -13.59 -11.68
C ASN A 76 -1.80 -14.37 -11.08
N ASN A 77 -2.64 -14.93 -11.95
CA ASN A 77 -3.83 -15.71 -11.58
C ASN A 77 -3.56 -17.00 -10.77
N GLY A 78 -2.30 -17.33 -10.47
CA GLY A 78 -1.93 -18.44 -9.58
C GLY A 78 -2.01 -18.12 -8.09
N ASN A 79 -2.33 -16.88 -7.71
CA ASN A 79 -2.45 -16.44 -6.31
C ASN A 79 -3.42 -15.24 -6.20
N ASP A 80 -3.67 -14.79 -4.98
CA ASP A 80 -4.56 -13.67 -4.64
C ASP A 80 -3.93 -12.74 -3.58
N ASN A 81 -2.60 -12.61 -3.58
CA ASN A 81 -1.86 -11.92 -2.52
C ASN A 81 -2.06 -10.40 -2.56
N THR A 82 -2.05 -9.78 -1.38
CA THR A 82 -2.09 -8.33 -1.18
C THR A 82 -0.69 -7.74 -0.94
N TYR A 83 0.17 -7.78 -1.97
CA TYR A 83 1.55 -7.30 -1.86
C TYR A 83 1.66 -5.77 -1.85
N ASP A 84 1.09 -5.10 -2.85
CA ASP A 84 1.09 -3.65 -2.95
C ASP A 84 0.13 -2.98 -1.96
N ARG A 85 0.60 -1.92 -1.29
CA ARG A 85 -0.16 -1.24 -0.24
C ARG A 85 -0.13 0.27 -0.41
N ILE A 86 -1.17 0.90 0.14
CA ILE A 86 -1.23 2.34 0.38
C ILE A 86 -1.58 2.53 1.86
N VAL A 87 -0.69 3.19 2.60
CA VAL A 87 -0.85 3.52 4.02
C VAL A 87 -0.76 5.02 4.19
N ILE A 88 -1.71 5.61 4.90
CA ILE A 88 -1.71 7.05 5.23
C ILE A 88 -1.64 7.26 6.74
N TYR A 89 -1.10 8.39 7.17
CA TYR A 89 -1.06 8.75 8.60
C TYR A 89 -2.00 9.91 8.93
N GLY A 90 -2.78 9.73 10.00
CA GLY A 90 -3.58 10.77 10.63
C GLY A 90 -4.92 11.10 9.96
N ASP A 91 -5.84 11.64 10.77
CA ASP A 91 -7.22 11.95 10.39
C ASP A 91 -7.36 12.94 9.22
N ASP A 92 -6.39 13.84 9.06
CA ASP A 92 -6.46 14.84 8.00
C ASP A 92 -6.21 14.23 6.62
N MET A 93 -5.31 13.24 6.53
CA MET A 93 -5.16 12.44 5.31
C MET A 93 -6.39 11.57 5.07
N VAL A 94 -7.00 10.99 6.12
CA VAL A 94 -8.26 10.25 6.00
C VAL A 94 -9.37 11.12 5.42
N LYS A 95 -9.51 12.37 5.91
CA LYS A 95 -10.48 13.33 5.38
C LYS A 95 -10.18 13.73 3.93
N ALA A 96 -8.91 13.74 3.53
CA ALA A 96 -8.49 14.07 2.17
C ALA A 96 -8.79 12.95 1.17
N VAL A 97 -8.83 11.68 1.59
CA VAL A 97 -9.16 10.56 0.70
C VAL A 97 -10.63 10.65 0.22
N VAL A 98 -10.83 10.42 -1.07
CA VAL A 98 -12.17 10.17 -1.64
C VAL A 98 -12.62 8.78 -1.16
N PRO A 99 -13.75 8.67 -0.45
CA PRO A 99 -14.19 7.39 0.11
C PRO A 99 -14.29 6.30 -0.97
N LYS A 100 -13.76 5.10 -0.66
CA LYS A 100 -13.76 3.91 -1.55
C LYS A 100 -13.00 4.08 -2.87
N SER A 101 -12.16 5.11 -3.00
CA SER A 101 -11.29 5.26 -4.19
C SER A 101 -10.07 4.34 -4.18
N ALA A 102 -9.61 3.93 -3.00
CA ALA A 102 -8.44 3.08 -2.88
C ALA A 102 -8.72 1.65 -3.34
N LYS A 103 -7.99 1.17 -4.35
CA LYS A 103 -8.16 -0.16 -4.95
C LYS A 103 -6.99 -0.51 -5.88
N PRO A 104 -6.81 -1.79 -6.27
CA PRO A 104 -5.98 -2.15 -7.40
C PRO A 104 -6.63 -1.76 -8.73
N PHE A 105 -5.83 -1.35 -9.69
CA PHE A 105 -6.21 -1.18 -11.08
C PHE A 105 -5.90 -2.46 -11.86
N ASN A 106 -6.90 -3.34 -11.96
CA ASN A 106 -6.79 -4.55 -12.76
C ASN A 106 -6.79 -4.19 -14.27
N PHE A 107 -5.61 -3.91 -14.80
CA PHE A 107 -5.42 -3.52 -16.20
C PHE A 107 -5.68 -4.68 -17.18
N GLN A 108 -5.57 -5.93 -16.71
CA GLN A 108 -5.99 -7.09 -17.50
C GLN A 108 -7.46 -6.98 -17.88
N ASN A 109 -8.34 -6.76 -16.89
CA ASN A 109 -9.76 -6.61 -17.09
C ASN A 109 -10.12 -5.32 -17.82
N ALA A 110 -9.48 -4.20 -17.44
CA ALA A 110 -9.74 -2.90 -18.06
C ALA A 110 -9.46 -2.90 -19.57
N TYR A 111 -8.40 -3.60 -20.00
CA TYR A 111 -7.95 -3.64 -21.39
C TYR A 111 -8.19 -4.96 -22.10
N LYS A 112 -8.87 -5.92 -21.44
CA LYS A 112 -9.21 -7.25 -21.98
C LYS A 112 -7.99 -8.02 -22.48
N LEU A 113 -6.92 -8.03 -21.70
CA LEU A 113 -5.68 -8.72 -22.04
C LEU A 113 -5.76 -10.22 -21.73
N SER A 114 -5.05 -11.02 -22.52
CA SER A 114 -4.76 -12.40 -22.16
C SER A 114 -3.79 -12.45 -20.98
N ASP A 115 -3.79 -13.53 -20.18
CA ASP A 115 -2.82 -13.71 -19.09
C ASP A 115 -1.37 -13.51 -19.56
N ALA A 116 -1.06 -14.04 -20.75
CA ALA A 116 0.27 -13.91 -21.34
C ALA A 116 0.64 -12.46 -21.72
N ASP A 117 -0.32 -11.64 -22.14
CA ASP A 117 -0.06 -10.23 -22.45
C ASP A 117 -0.04 -9.37 -21.18
N THR A 118 -0.87 -9.70 -20.20
CA THR A 118 -0.85 -9.07 -18.87
C THR A 118 0.54 -9.19 -18.25
N LEU A 119 1.09 -10.42 -18.20
CA LEU A 119 2.40 -10.69 -17.59
C LEU A 119 3.58 -10.09 -18.39
N LYS A 120 3.39 -9.70 -19.65
CA LYS A 120 4.39 -8.90 -20.39
C LYS A 120 4.43 -7.44 -19.92
N VAL A 121 3.34 -6.93 -19.36
CA VAL A 121 3.28 -5.59 -18.78
C VAL A 121 3.85 -5.62 -17.37
N SER A 122 3.26 -6.44 -16.50
CA SER A 122 3.70 -6.65 -15.12
C SER A 122 2.96 -7.84 -14.50
N ASP A 123 3.56 -8.43 -13.48
CA ASP A 123 2.98 -9.37 -12.53
C ASP A 123 2.28 -8.69 -11.34
N HIS A 124 2.28 -7.36 -11.24
CA HIS A 124 1.58 -6.57 -10.22
C HIS A 124 0.54 -5.64 -10.87
N TYR A 125 -0.61 -5.48 -10.22
CA TYR A 125 -1.55 -4.40 -10.52
C TYR A 125 -1.14 -3.12 -9.79
N PRO A 126 -1.23 -1.94 -10.42
CA PRO A 126 -1.09 -0.68 -9.69
C PRO A 126 -2.11 -0.58 -8.57
N VAL A 127 -1.72 -0.11 -7.39
CA VAL A 127 -2.67 0.36 -6.37
C VAL A 127 -2.88 1.86 -6.54
N GLU A 128 -4.14 2.29 -6.55
CA GLU A 128 -4.53 3.68 -6.76
C GLU A 128 -5.36 4.21 -5.60
N VAL A 129 -5.37 5.54 -5.42
CA VAL A 129 -6.23 6.26 -4.47
C VAL A 129 -6.47 7.68 -5.01
N GLU A 130 -7.69 8.20 -4.80
CA GLU A 130 -8.01 9.59 -5.14
C GLU A 130 -8.05 10.47 -3.89
N LEU A 131 -7.51 11.68 -4.01
CA LEU A 131 -7.57 12.71 -2.98
C LEU A 131 -8.50 13.85 -3.44
N LYS A 132 -9.30 14.37 -2.50
CA LYS A 132 -10.18 15.51 -2.74
C LYS A 132 -9.35 16.72 -3.12
N THR A 133 -9.74 17.40 -4.20
CA THR A 133 -9.20 18.71 -4.53
C THR A 133 -9.57 19.70 -3.43
N LYS A 134 -8.65 20.58 -3.03
CA LYS A 134 -9.04 21.73 -2.21
C LYS A 134 -10.09 22.53 -2.99
N THR A 135 -11.32 22.62 -2.49
CA THR A 135 -12.24 23.66 -2.95
C THR A 135 -11.56 24.99 -2.68
N SER A 136 -11.18 25.71 -3.73
CA SER A 136 -10.77 27.10 -3.61
C SER A 136 -11.88 27.85 -2.88
N LYS A 137 -11.55 28.47 -1.75
CA LYS A 137 -12.42 29.44 -1.10
C LYS A 137 -12.52 30.70 -1.96
#